data_AF-A0A0V0ILI2-F1
#
_entry.id   AF-A0A0V0ILI2-F1
#
_cell.length_a   1.000
_cell.length_b   1.000
_cell.length_c   1.000
_cell.angle_alpha   90.00
_cell.angle_beta   90.00
_cell.angle_gamma   90.00
#
_symmetry.space_group_name_H-M   'P 1'
#
loop_
_entity.id
_entity.type
_entity.pdbx_description
1 polymer ?
#
loop_
_entity_poly.entity_id
_entity_poly.type
_entity_poly.pdbx_seq_one_letter_code
_entity_poly.pdbx_strand_id
1 'polypeptide(L)'
;MEWLLSPTNHMIELVPAKQTGSNGQKLEIMVPKARADIHMNLPALQKLDSMLLEALDSMVNTEFWYTEVGSRAEGRSRSAGESKRWWLPSPQVPIAGLSDPERNKLLNQGKLVNQIYKAAKAINENVLSEMPVPTIIKEALPKSGRTSLGEDLYRILNAESTSVEDMLNFLNVRSEHNALEAVNRLEAAILAWKEKVADHVCGKSPARTSWSFKKDPISELDKIEVLSSRAEALLQQLMNKYPNLPQTFLNVTKIQYGKDIGCSILEAYSRVLLNLAFSILTRIGEILQEDILSNPNSPAASCHLPGLRIAGLTDSPMASRVRHSLIDQMNKTDGRCCDSRRTNASDIDIEFAESRLSSVTATPSRRVWCIGREACSSMSAANSP
;
A
#
# COMPACT_ATOMS: atom_id res chain seq x y z
N MET A 1 -19.36 3.28 16.33
CA MET A 1 -18.66 2.03 15.95
C MET A 1 -19.23 0.81 16.64
N GLU A 2 -19.55 0.86 17.94
CA GLU A 2 -20.03 -0.29 18.72
C GLU A 2 -21.20 -1.07 18.09
N TRP A 3 -22.19 -0.38 17.52
CA TRP A 3 -23.32 -1.04 16.85
C TRP A 3 -22.89 -1.89 15.64
N LEU A 4 -21.95 -1.38 14.82
CA LEU A 4 -21.44 -2.10 13.66
C LEU A 4 -20.55 -3.28 14.05
N LEU A 5 -19.92 -3.21 15.23
CA LEU A 5 -19.09 -4.30 15.77
C LEU A 5 -19.91 -5.32 16.57
N SER A 6 -21.12 -4.98 17.03
CA SER A 6 -21.95 -5.87 17.87
C SER A 6 -22.15 -7.30 17.33
N PRO A 7 -22.23 -7.57 16.00
CA PRO A 7 -22.34 -8.94 15.51
C PRO A 7 -21.15 -9.83 15.90
N THR A 8 -19.96 -9.27 16.10
CA THR A 8 -18.76 -10.04 16.45
C THR A 8 -18.86 -10.70 17.84
N ASN A 9 -19.68 -10.16 18.73
CA ASN A 9 -19.93 -10.74 20.07
C ASN A 9 -20.64 -12.10 19.98
N HIS A 10 -21.28 -12.38 18.85
CA HIS A 10 -22.02 -13.62 18.60
C HIS A 10 -21.27 -14.57 17.65
N MET A 11 -20.05 -14.22 17.22
CA MET A 11 -19.21 -15.06 16.37
C MET A 11 -18.39 -16.01 17.22
N ILE A 12 -18.90 -17.24 17.37
CA ILE A 12 -18.33 -18.27 18.24
C ILE A 12 -18.03 -19.56 17.48
N GLU A 13 -17.02 -20.27 17.96
CA GLU A 13 -16.71 -21.66 17.66
C GLU A 13 -17.07 -22.51 18.87
N LEU A 14 -17.71 -23.66 18.65
CA LEU A 14 -17.98 -24.61 19.72
C LEU A 14 -16.75 -25.50 19.89
N VAL A 15 -16.12 -25.45 21.06
CA VAL A 15 -14.95 -26.27 21.39
C VAL A 15 -15.28 -27.30 22.47
N PRO A 16 -14.74 -28.53 22.37
CA PRO A 16 -14.94 -29.55 23.40
C PRO A 16 -14.20 -29.15 24.69
N ALA A 17 -14.88 -29.31 25.82
CA ALA A 17 -14.35 -29.00 27.15
C ALA A 17 -14.84 -30.04 28.17
N LYS A 18 -14.14 -30.13 29.30
CA LYS A 18 -14.51 -31.00 30.43
C LYS A 18 -14.96 -30.13 31.58
N GLN A 19 -16.17 -30.34 32.06
CA GLN A 19 -16.73 -29.67 33.23
C GLN A 19 -16.91 -30.68 34.35
N THR A 20 -16.46 -30.33 35.56
CA THR A 20 -16.66 -31.14 36.76
C THR A 20 -17.84 -30.57 37.54
N GLY A 21 -18.89 -31.37 37.73
CA GLY A 21 -20.04 -31.00 38.55
C GLY A 21 -19.69 -30.94 40.05
N SER A 22 -20.56 -30.32 40.85
CA SER A 22 -20.40 -30.24 42.31
C SER A 22 -20.37 -31.61 43.00
N ASN A 23 -20.88 -32.65 42.33
CA ASN A 23 -20.84 -34.05 42.73
C ASN A 23 -19.54 -34.79 42.33
N GLY A 24 -18.55 -34.09 41.74
CA GLY A 24 -17.28 -34.67 41.29
C GLY A 24 -17.36 -35.39 39.94
N GLN A 25 -18.53 -35.47 39.31
CA GLN A 25 -18.71 -36.11 38.01
C GLN A 25 -18.12 -35.24 36.90
N LYS A 26 -17.31 -35.84 36.02
CA LYS A 26 -16.75 -35.18 34.83
C LYS A 26 -17.69 -35.37 33.64
N LEU A 27 -18.12 -34.28 33.04
CA LEU A 27 -18.95 -34.26 31.84
C LEU A 27 -18.15 -33.63 30.69
N GLU A 28 -18.22 -34.25 29.53
CA GLU A 28 -17.72 -33.67 28.28
C GLU A 28 -18.82 -32.80 27.68
N ILE A 29 -18.54 -31.51 27.51
CA ILE A 29 -19.48 -30.50 27.04
C ILE A 29 -18.87 -29.70 25.89
N MET A 30 -19.71 -29.05 25.09
CA MET A 30 -19.28 -28.06 24.10
C MET A 30 -19.42 -26.66 24.70
N VAL A 31 -18.36 -25.88 24.67
CA VAL A 31 -18.34 -24.51 25.22
C VAL A 31 -18.18 -23.51 24.08
N PRO A 32 -18.95 -22.41 24.06
CA PRO A 32 -18.75 -21.34 23.10
C PRO A 32 -17.43 -20.63 23.37
N LYS A 33 -16.57 -20.54 22.35
CA LYS A 33 -15.35 -19.75 22.36
C LYS A 33 -15.44 -18.71 21.24
N ALA A 34 -15.01 -17.47 21.48
CA ALA A 34 -14.95 -16.49 20.41
C ALA A 34 -14.12 -17.02 19.23
N ARG A 35 -14.62 -16.79 18.01
CA ARG A 35 -13.94 -17.19 16.77
C ARG A 35 -12.51 -16.63 16.76
N ALA A 36 -11.54 -17.43 16.34
CA ALA A 36 -10.12 -17.16 16.59
C ALA A 36 -9.63 -15.85 15.96
N ASP A 37 -9.99 -15.58 14.71
CA ASP A 37 -9.65 -14.36 13.97
C ASP A 37 -10.25 -13.10 14.61
N ILE A 38 -11.50 -13.16 15.06
CA ILE A 38 -12.18 -12.07 15.78
C ILE A 38 -11.50 -11.82 17.12
N HIS A 39 -11.25 -12.88 17.89
CA HIS A 39 -10.66 -12.76 19.23
C HIS A 39 -9.29 -12.08 19.21
N MET A 40 -8.49 -12.35 18.17
CA MET A 40 -7.16 -11.76 18.02
C MET A 40 -7.19 -10.37 17.37
N ASN A 41 -7.88 -10.21 16.24
CA ASN A 41 -7.77 -8.99 15.43
C ASN A 41 -8.66 -7.86 15.95
N LEU A 42 -9.84 -8.15 16.50
CA LEU A 42 -10.78 -7.09 16.90
C LEU A 42 -10.22 -6.20 18.03
N PRO A 43 -9.66 -6.73 19.13
CA PRO A 43 -9.06 -5.88 20.17
C PRO A 43 -7.86 -5.08 19.66
N ALA A 44 -7.07 -5.66 18.74
CA ALA A 44 -5.96 -4.96 18.11
C ALA A 44 -6.46 -3.75 17.31
N LEU A 45 -7.50 -3.93 16.47
CA LEU A 45 -8.08 -2.84 15.70
C LEU A 45 -8.72 -1.76 16.59
N GLN A 46 -9.41 -2.14 17.67
CA GLN A 46 -9.93 -1.19 18.66
C GLN A 46 -8.81 -0.37 19.31
N LYS A 47 -7.67 -1.01 19.64
CA LYS A 47 -6.52 -0.28 20.19
C LYS A 47 -5.93 0.70 19.18
N LEU A 48 -5.83 0.31 17.90
CA LEU A 48 -5.37 1.21 16.84
C LEU A 48 -6.32 2.40 16.63
N ASP A 49 -7.64 2.19 16.71
CA ASP A 49 -8.65 3.25 16.65
C ASP A 49 -8.47 4.26 17.79
N SER A 50 -8.41 3.79 19.04
CA SER A 50 -8.16 4.66 20.19
C SER A 50 -6.85 5.44 20.05
N MET A 51 -5.77 4.80 19.58
CA MET A 51 -4.49 5.49 19.35
C MET A 51 -4.58 6.56 18.25
N LEU A 52 -5.39 6.37 17.21
CA LEU A 52 -5.62 7.40 16.18
C LEU A 52 -6.44 8.57 16.71
N LEU A 53 -7.46 8.29 17.54
CA LEU A 53 -8.27 9.34 18.17
C LEU A 53 -7.43 10.14 19.17
N GLU A 54 -6.69 9.49 20.06
CA GLU A 54 -5.73 10.13 20.96
C GLU A 54 -4.72 10.98 20.16
N ALA A 55 -4.30 10.46 19.00
CA ALA A 55 -3.39 11.18 18.13
C ALA A 55 -4.00 12.49 17.59
N LEU A 56 -5.27 12.46 17.17
CA LEU A 56 -6.01 13.64 16.74
C LEU A 56 -6.25 14.61 17.89
N ASP A 57 -6.67 14.12 19.06
CA ASP A 57 -6.96 14.93 20.25
C ASP A 57 -5.71 15.67 20.76
N SER A 58 -4.52 15.12 20.56
CA SER A 58 -3.26 15.78 20.93
C SER A 58 -2.87 16.97 20.03
N MET A 59 -3.48 17.10 18.84
CA MET A 59 -3.21 18.15 17.87
C MET A 59 -4.07 19.41 18.14
N VAL A 60 -3.97 19.90 19.38
CA VAL A 60 -4.57 21.15 19.84
C VAL A 60 -3.50 22.19 20.16
N ASN A 61 -3.90 23.47 20.15
CA ASN A 61 -3.02 24.62 20.45
C ASN A 61 -1.76 24.64 19.58
N THR A 62 -1.95 24.49 18.26
CA THR A 62 -0.88 24.35 17.27
C THR A 62 -0.38 25.70 16.78
N GLU A 63 0.89 25.76 16.35
CA GLU A 63 1.47 26.97 15.74
C GLU A 63 1.06 27.16 14.27
N PHE A 64 0.58 26.08 13.63
CA PHE A 64 0.05 26.09 12.27
C PHE A 64 -1.48 26.27 12.28
N TRP A 65 -2.01 26.79 11.17
CA TRP A 65 -3.44 26.96 10.94
C TRP A 65 -3.80 26.60 9.49
N TYR A 66 -5.08 26.61 9.16
CA TYR A 66 -5.57 26.34 7.82
C TYR A 66 -6.29 27.55 7.26
N THR A 67 -6.02 27.89 6.00
CA THR A 67 -6.77 28.94 5.27
C THR A 67 -7.94 28.33 4.52
N GLU A 68 -9.08 29.03 4.55
CA GLU A 68 -10.31 28.57 3.89
C GLU A 68 -10.12 28.35 2.38
N VAL A 69 -10.83 27.36 1.84
CA VAL A 69 -10.77 27.00 0.43
C VAL A 69 -11.46 28.08 -0.40
N GLY A 70 -10.66 28.99 -0.95
CA GLY A 70 -11.05 29.86 -2.06
C GLY A 70 -12.26 30.74 -1.81
N SER A 71 -12.11 31.80 -1.03
CA SER A 71 -12.90 32.99 -1.33
C SER A 71 -12.39 33.53 -2.67
N ARG A 72 -13.25 33.54 -3.69
CA ARG A 72 -12.95 34.02 -5.06
C ARG A 72 -12.45 35.48 -5.10
N ALA A 73 -12.44 36.17 -3.96
CA ALA A 73 -12.10 37.57 -3.78
C ALA A 73 -10.63 37.83 -3.38
N GLU A 74 -9.86 36.84 -2.92
CA GLU A 74 -8.48 37.09 -2.50
C GLU A 74 -7.49 36.64 -3.57
N GLY A 75 -6.91 37.65 -4.22
CA GLY A 75 -6.11 37.51 -5.43
C GLY A 75 -4.92 36.55 -5.28
N ARG A 76 -4.59 35.90 -6.39
CA ARG A 76 -3.34 35.15 -6.60
C ARG A 76 -2.13 35.93 -6.05
N SER A 77 -1.67 35.57 -4.86
CA SER A 77 -0.33 35.91 -4.34
C SER A 77 -0.17 35.10 -3.04
N ARG A 78 0.80 34.22 -2.85
CA ARG A 78 2.10 33.97 -3.48
C ARG A 78 2.28 32.46 -3.58
N SER A 79 2.89 31.98 -4.67
CA SER A 79 3.50 30.64 -4.75
C SER A 79 2.68 29.46 -4.23
N ALA A 80 1.37 29.42 -4.51
CA ALA A 80 0.59 28.19 -4.38
C ALA A 80 1.07 27.21 -5.46
N GLY A 81 2.10 26.41 -5.14
CA GLY A 81 2.37 25.19 -5.87
C GLY A 81 1.06 24.44 -5.99
N GLU A 82 0.66 24.11 -7.21
CA GLU A 82 -0.65 23.54 -7.54
C GLU A 82 -1.06 22.47 -6.51
N SER A 83 -1.89 22.87 -5.54
CA SER A 83 -2.40 21.93 -4.55
C SER A 83 -3.21 20.91 -5.34
N LYS A 84 -2.73 19.67 -5.40
CA LYS A 84 -3.40 18.57 -6.11
C LYS A 84 -4.83 18.35 -5.62
N ARG A 85 -5.17 18.89 -4.44
CA ARG A 85 -6.45 18.75 -3.75
C ARG A 85 -7.06 20.12 -3.49
N TRP A 86 -7.51 20.79 -4.56
CA TRP A 86 -8.07 22.14 -4.53
C TRP A 86 -9.27 22.33 -3.59
N TRP A 87 -9.94 21.24 -3.20
CA TRP A 87 -11.09 21.24 -2.28
C TRP A 87 -10.71 21.18 -0.80
N LEU A 88 -9.42 21.17 -0.47
CA LEU A 88 -8.93 21.06 0.91
C LEU A 88 -8.26 22.37 1.36
N PRO A 89 -8.48 22.81 2.61
CA PRO A 89 -7.77 23.95 3.18
C PRO A 89 -6.25 23.74 3.11
N SER A 90 -5.53 24.79 2.72
CA SER A 90 -4.07 24.77 2.70
C SER A 90 -3.53 25.03 4.10
N PRO A 91 -2.54 24.25 4.59
CA PRO A 91 -1.88 24.55 5.86
C PRO A 91 -1.04 25.83 5.70
N GLN A 92 -0.89 26.56 6.80
CA GLN A 92 -0.02 27.72 6.94
C GLN A 92 0.78 27.59 8.23
N VAL A 93 2.00 28.12 8.22
CA VAL A 93 2.91 28.13 9.37
C VAL A 93 3.42 29.56 9.60
N PRO A 94 4.01 29.88 10.76
CA PRO A 94 4.64 31.18 10.98
C PRO A 94 5.73 31.45 9.92
N ILE A 95 5.96 32.73 9.59
CA ILE A 95 6.93 33.14 8.55
C ILE A 95 8.35 32.59 8.85
N ALA A 96 8.70 32.43 10.13
CA ALA A 96 9.99 31.88 10.56
C ALA A 96 10.04 30.33 10.54
N GLY A 97 8.96 29.67 10.12
CA GLY A 97 8.74 28.24 10.32
C GLY A 97 8.19 27.92 11.71
N LEU A 98 7.92 26.63 11.93
CA LEU A 98 7.54 26.08 13.23
C LEU A 98 8.70 26.13 14.21
N SER A 99 8.36 26.25 15.50
CA SER A 99 9.32 26.07 16.58
C SER A 99 9.82 24.62 16.62
N ASP A 100 11.03 24.42 17.16
CA ASP A 100 11.59 23.08 17.36
C ASP A 100 10.70 22.14 18.20
N PRO A 101 10.08 22.57 19.33
CA PRO A 101 9.20 21.68 20.09
C PRO A 101 7.96 21.26 19.28
N GLU A 102 7.32 22.18 18.56
CA GLU A 102 6.13 21.85 17.76
C GLU A 102 6.47 20.95 16.57
N ARG A 103 7.59 21.23 15.87
CA ARG A 103 8.12 20.37 14.81
C ARG A 103 8.42 18.96 15.32
N ASN A 104 9.10 18.84 16.46
CA ASN A 104 9.42 17.54 17.05
C ASN A 104 8.16 16.78 17.48
N LYS A 105 7.16 17.48 18.04
CA LYS A 105 5.85 16.92 18.36
C LYS A 105 5.18 16.34 17.12
N LEU A 106 5.09 17.11 16.02
CA LEU A 106 4.52 16.66 14.75
C LEU A 106 5.26 15.46 14.14
N LEU A 107 6.59 15.46 14.19
CA LEU A 107 7.40 14.35 13.68
C LEU A 107 7.20 13.07 14.49
N ASN A 108 7.14 13.17 15.81
CA ASN A 108 6.86 12.02 16.68
C ASN A 108 5.44 11.49 16.44
N GLN A 109 4.49 12.40 16.22
CA GLN A 109 3.13 12.03 15.85
C GLN A 109 3.07 11.32 14.50
N GLY A 110 3.78 11.82 13.49
CA GLY A 110 3.90 11.17 12.20
C GLY A 110 4.49 9.76 12.30
N LYS A 111 5.49 9.55 13.17
CA LYS A 111 6.05 8.22 13.42
C LYS A 111 5.04 7.27 14.05
N LEU A 112 4.31 7.71 15.07
CA LEU A 112 3.26 6.94 15.74
C LEU A 112 2.16 6.54 14.74
N VAL A 113 1.62 7.51 13.99
CA VAL A 113 0.55 7.27 13.01
C VAL A 113 1.03 6.34 11.88
N ASN A 114 2.31 6.41 11.49
CA ASN A 114 2.89 5.50 10.50
C ASN A 114 2.98 4.06 11.03
N GLN A 115 3.28 3.86 12.31
CA GLN A 115 3.23 2.52 12.91
C GLN A 115 1.79 1.98 12.93
N ILE A 116 0.81 2.82 13.26
CA ILE A 116 -0.60 2.45 13.23
C ILE A 116 -1.04 2.08 11.80
N TYR A 117 -0.66 2.90 10.81
CA TYR A 117 -0.91 2.63 9.38
C TYR A 117 -0.38 1.25 8.97
N LYS A 118 0.88 0.94 9.32
CA LYS A 118 1.50 -0.35 9.00
C LYS A 118 0.79 -1.52 9.68
N ALA A 119 0.42 -1.38 10.95
CA ALA A 119 -0.30 -2.42 11.69
C ALA A 119 -1.70 -2.67 11.11
N ALA A 120 -2.47 -1.61 10.84
CA ALA A 120 -3.80 -1.71 10.24
C ALA A 120 -3.73 -2.32 8.83
N LYS A 121 -2.74 -1.93 8.03
CA LYS A 121 -2.49 -2.49 6.69
C LYS A 121 -2.18 -3.99 6.76
N ALA A 122 -1.29 -4.41 7.67
CA ALA A 122 -0.95 -5.83 7.84
C ALA A 122 -2.15 -6.68 8.26
N ILE A 123 -3.00 -6.17 9.16
CA ILE A 123 -4.25 -6.86 9.54
C ILE A 123 -5.19 -6.96 8.32
N ASN A 124 -5.35 -5.88 7.55
CA ASN A 124 -6.21 -5.87 6.37
C ASN A 124 -5.74 -6.89 5.31
N GLU A 125 -4.43 -6.93 5.03
CA GLU A 125 -3.83 -7.87 4.09
C GLU A 125 -3.99 -9.32 4.55
N ASN A 126 -3.80 -9.59 5.84
CA ASN A 126 -3.99 -10.92 6.41
C ASN A 126 -5.46 -11.38 6.37
N VAL A 127 -6.41 -10.48 6.66
CA VAL A 127 -7.84 -10.80 6.53
C VAL A 127 -8.18 -11.11 5.07
N LEU A 128 -7.69 -10.30 4.13
CA LEU A 128 -7.92 -10.51 2.70
C LEU A 128 -7.30 -11.82 2.19
N SER A 129 -6.15 -12.26 2.71
CA SER A 129 -5.56 -13.55 2.32
C SER A 129 -6.40 -14.74 2.78
N GLU A 130 -6.97 -14.67 3.99
CA GLU A 130 -7.85 -15.71 4.56
C GLU A 130 -9.26 -15.73 3.93
N MET A 131 -9.71 -14.60 3.35
CA MET A 131 -11.01 -14.56 2.69
C MET A 131 -11.08 -15.55 1.51
N PRO A 132 -12.13 -16.40 1.46
CA PRO A 132 -12.26 -17.41 0.42
C PRO A 132 -12.46 -16.76 -0.95
N VAL A 133 -11.83 -17.32 -1.98
CA VAL A 133 -12.05 -16.86 -3.36
C VAL A 133 -13.45 -17.29 -3.81
N PRO A 134 -14.31 -16.35 -4.27
CA PRO A 134 -15.66 -16.66 -4.73
C PRO A 134 -15.67 -17.66 -5.90
N THR A 135 -16.59 -18.63 -5.89
CA THR A 135 -16.69 -19.68 -6.93
C THR A 135 -16.89 -19.10 -8.32
N ILE A 136 -17.70 -18.03 -8.44
CA ILE A 136 -17.95 -17.34 -9.72
C ILE A 136 -16.66 -16.83 -10.38
N ILE A 137 -15.66 -16.46 -9.57
CA ILE A 137 -14.36 -16.00 -10.07
C ILE A 137 -13.45 -17.17 -10.40
N LYS A 138 -13.46 -18.22 -9.57
CA LYS A 138 -12.73 -19.45 -9.90
C LYS A 138 -13.15 -20.00 -11.27
N GLU A 139 -14.45 -19.98 -11.58
CA GLU A 139 -14.98 -20.44 -12.86
C GLU A 139 -14.67 -19.49 -14.03
N ALA A 140 -14.58 -18.18 -13.78
CA ALA A 140 -14.27 -17.18 -14.80
C ALA A 140 -12.77 -17.04 -15.10
N LEU A 141 -11.89 -17.42 -14.17
CA LEU A 141 -10.45 -17.30 -14.34
C LEU A 141 -9.91 -18.34 -15.34
N PRO A 142 -8.85 -18.01 -16.09
CA PRO A 142 -8.20 -18.98 -16.96
C PRO A 142 -7.66 -20.16 -16.15
N LYS A 143 -8.03 -21.38 -16.53
CA LYS A 143 -7.56 -22.63 -15.90
C LYS A 143 -6.06 -22.89 -16.08
N SER A 144 -5.40 -22.12 -16.94
CA SER A 144 -3.97 -22.22 -17.23
C SER A 144 -3.26 -20.97 -16.73
N GLY A 145 -2.33 -21.14 -15.79
CA GLY A 145 -1.51 -20.03 -15.28
C GLY A 145 -0.73 -19.30 -16.39
N ARG A 146 -0.32 -20.00 -17.47
CA ARG A 146 0.31 -19.35 -18.63
C ARG A 146 -0.62 -18.37 -19.33
N THR A 147 -1.90 -18.74 -19.50
CA THR A 147 -2.90 -17.88 -20.13
C THR A 147 -3.20 -16.66 -19.25
N SER A 148 -3.23 -16.83 -17.93
CA SER A 148 -3.40 -15.71 -16.98
C SER A 148 -2.24 -14.71 -17.00
N LEU A 149 -1.00 -15.20 -17.15
CA LEU A 149 0.20 -14.36 -17.20
C LEU A 149 0.35 -13.59 -18.51
N GLY A 150 0.03 -14.23 -19.63
CA GLY A 150 0.48 -13.77 -20.94
C GLY A 150 1.91 -14.22 -21.26
N GLU A 151 2.27 -14.14 -22.54
CA GLU A 151 3.54 -14.66 -23.06
C GLU A 151 4.79 -13.88 -22.59
N ASP A 152 4.62 -12.61 -22.25
CA ASP A 152 5.66 -11.74 -21.72
C ASP A 152 6.05 -12.13 -20.27
N LEU A 153 5.07 -12.17 -19.36
CA LEU A 153 5.29 -12.54 -17.97
C LEU A 153 5.70 -14.01 -17.83
N TYR A 154 5.09 -14.90 -18.62
CA TYR A 154 5.46 -16.31 -18.61
C TYR A 154 6.93 -16.51 -19.01
N ARG A 155 7.41 -15.77 -20.01
CA ARG A 155 8.82 -15.83 -20.45
C ARG A 155 9.77 -15.34 -19.37
N ILE A 156 9.43 -14.26 -18.67
CA ILE A 156 10.23 -13.72 -17.56
C ILE A 156 10.31 -14.76 -16.42
N LEU A 157 9.18 -15.34 -16.05
CA LEU A 157 9.13 -16.34 -14.98
C LEU A 157 9.86 -17.63 -15.35
N ASN A 158 9.79 -18.07 -16.61
CA ASN A 158 10.41 -19.30 -17.08
C ASN A 158 11.88 -19.15 -17.52
N ALA A 159 12.45 -17.93 -17.49
CA ALA A 159 13.85 -17.72 -17.81
C ALA A 159 14.75 -18.34 -16.73
N GLU A 160 15.65 -19.24 -17.13
CA GLU A 160 16.65 -19.83 -16.25
C GLU A 160 17.58 -18.73 -15.72
N SER A 161 17.92 -18.76 -14.42
CA SER A 161 18.88 -17.86 -13.75
C SER A 161 18.54 -16.37 -13.60
N THR A 162 17.27 -15.97 -13.68
CA THR A 162 16.86 -14.58 -13.34
C THR A 162 16.57 -14.42 -11.85
N SER A 163 17.20 -13.41 -11.22
CA SER A 163 16.82 -12.93 -9.88
C SER A 163 15.48 -12.19 -9.94
N VAL A 164 14.80 -12.01 -8.80
CA VAL A 164 13.49 -11.32 -8.78
C VAL A 164 13.66 -9.84 -9.17
N GLU A 165 14.79 -9.23 -8.78
CA GLU A 165 15.20 -7.89 -9.19
C GLU A 165 15.35 -7.77 -10.71
N ASP A 166 15.98 -8.75 -11.35
CA ASP A 166 16.11 -8.79 -12.81
C ASP A 166 14.75 -8.95 -13.48
N MET A 167 13.87 -9.82 -12.93
CA MET A 167 12.50 -9.98 -13.43
C MET A 167 11.73 -8.66 -13.42
N LEU A 168 11.84 -7.87 -12.35
CA LEU A 168 11.22 -6.54 -12.27
C LEU A 168 11.77 -5.56 -13.31
N ASN A 169 13.08 -5.59 -13.56
CA ASN A 169 13.72 -4.74 -14.56
C ASN A 169 13.24 -5.10 -15.97
N PHE A 170 13.09 -6.39 -16.28
CA PHE A 170 12.55 -6.85 -17.57
C PHE A 170 11.07 -6.48 -17.77
N LEU A 171 10.28 -6.46 -16.68
CA LEU A 171 8.86 -6.11 -16.69
C LEU A 171 8.63 -4.62 -17.04
N ASN A 172 9.64 -3.76 -16.89
CA ASN A 172 9.64 -2.33 -17.27
C ASN A 172 8.35 -1.61 -16.85
N VAL A 173 7.99 -1.74 -15.56
CA VAL A 173 6.78 -1.15 -14.99
C VAL A 173 6.94 0.36 -14.88
N ARG A 174 6.41 1.09 -15.88
CA ARG A 174 6.52 2.55 -15.99
C ARG A 174 5.39 3.32 -15.30
N SER A 175 4.29 2.66 -14.94
CA SER A 175 3.11 3.30 -14.35
C SER A 175 2.49 2.43 -13.26
N GLU A 176 1.74 3.05 -12.34
CA GLU A 176 0.95 2.34 -11.33
C GLU A 176 -0.10 1.42 -11.97
N HIS A 177 -0.64 1.79 -13.14
CA HIS A 177 -1.59 0.96 -13.89
C HIS A 177 -0.94 -0.34 -14.39
N ASN A 178 0.26 -0.25 -14.99
CA ASN A 178 0.98 -1.43 -15.47
C ASN A 178 1.41 -2.32 -14.29
N ALA A 179 1.74 -1.72 -13.14
CA ALA A 179 2.06 -2.45 -11.92
C ALA A 179 0.85 -3.27 -11.44
N LEU A 180 -0.33 -2.63 -11.35
CA LEU A 180 -1.56 -3.27 -10.93
C LEU A 180 -2.00 -4.38 -11.90
N GLU A 181 -1.84 -4.15 -13.21
CA GLU A 181 -2.15 -5.16 -14.22
C GLU A 181 -1.25 -6.40 -14.07
N ALA A 182 0.06 -6.20 -13.89
CA ALA A 182 0.99 -7.30 -13.66
C ALA A 182 0.66 -8.08 -12.38
N VAL A 183 0.34 -7.36 -11.29
CA VAL A 183 -0.12 -7.96 -10.02
C VAL A 183 -1.36 -8.82 -10.23
N ASN A 184 -2.39 -8.32 -10.91
CA ASN A 184 -3.62 -9.07 -11.16
C ASN A 184 -3.37 -10.34 -11.99
N ARG A 185 -2.50 -10.27 -13.01
CA ARG A 185 -2.13 -11.43 -13.84
C ARG A 185 -1.36 -12.48 -13.04
N LEU A 186 -0.44 -12.04 -12.17
CA LEU A 186 0.30 -12.93 -11.26
C LEU A 186 -0.63 -13.62 -10.26
N GLU A 187 -1.53 -12.88 -9.60
CA GLU A 187 -2.52 -13.44 -8.68
C GLU A 187 -3.40 -14.51 -9.36
N ALA A 188 -3.91 -14.20 -10.56
CA ALA A 188 -4.72 -15.14 -11.33
C ALA A 188 -3.93 -16.42 -11.69
N ALA A 189 -2.65 -16.30 -12.01
CA ALA A 189 -1.80 -17.45 -12.34
C ALA A 189 -1.48 -18.31 -11.12
N ILE A 190 -1.14 -17.69 -9.99
CA ILE A 190 -0.91 -18.37 -8.71
C ILE A 190 -2.16 -19.13 -8.29
N LEU A 191 -3.34 -18.53 -8.42
CA LEU A 191 -4.61 -19.22 -8.14
C LEU A 191 -4.83 -20.44 -9.03
N ALA A 192 -4.63 -20.31 -10.35
CA ALA A 192 -4.79 -21.42 -11.28
C ALA A 192 -3.82 -22.57 -11.00
N TRP A 193 -2.57 -22.26 -10.62
CA TRP A 193 -1.59 -23.26 -10.23
C TRP A 193 -1.93 -23.95 -8.92
N LYS A 194 -2.39 -23.21 -7.90
CA LYS A 194 -2.86 -23.78 -6.63
C LYS A 194 -4.03 -24.74 -6.83
N GLU A 195 -4.98 -24.39 -7.69
CA GLU A 195 -6.10 -25.25 -8.05
C GLU A 195 -5.62 -26.52 -8.79
N LYS A 196 -4.74 -26.38 -9.79
CA LYS A 196 -4.18 -27.53 -10.51
C LYS A 196 -3.44 -28.49 -9.56
N VAL A 197 -2.66 -27.98 -8.61
CA VAL A 197 -2.00 -28.79 -7.57
C VAL A 197 -3.04 -29.51 -6.71
N ALA A 198 -4.08 -28.81 -6.26
CA ALA A 198 -5.14 -29.39 -5.43
C ALA A 198 -5.95 -30.50 -6.16
N ASP A 199 -6.26 -30.31 -7.44
CA ASP A 199 -6.96 -31.31 -8.26
C ASP A 199 -6.14 -32.59 -8.43
N HIS A 200 -4.82 -32.45 -8.62
CA HIS A 200 -3.89 -33.58 -8.69
C HIS A 200 -3.80 -34.35 -7.36
N VAL A 201 -3.77 -33.66 -6.21
CA VAL A 201 -3.70 -34.28 -4.87
C VAL A 201 -5.03 -34.95 -4.49
N CYS A 202 -6.17 -34.37 -4.87
CA CYS A 202 -7.50 -34.86 -4.52
C CYS A 202 -8.00 -36.00 -5.45
N GLY A 203 -7.23 -36.38 -6.47
CA GLY A 203 -7.59 -37.46 -7.40
C GLY A 203 -8.79 -37.15 -8.30
N LYS A 204 -9.26 -35.89 -8.32
CA LYS A 204 -10.31 -35.41 -9.22
C LYS A 204 -9.72 -35.16 -10.61
N SER A 205 -9.31 -36.25 -11.26
CA SER A 205 -9.03 -36.19 -12.68
C SER A 205 -10.34 -35.87 -13.42
N PRO A 206 -10.36 -34.93 -14.39
CA PRO A 206 -11.52 -34.79 -15.25
C PRO A 206 -11.70 -36.13 -15.96
N ALA A 207 -12.81 -36.80 -15.70
CA ALA A 207 -13.24 -37.93 -16.49
C ALA A 207 -13.30 -37.46 -17.95
N ARG A 208 -12.39 -38.00 -18.79
CA ARG A 208 -12.09 -37.68 -20.20
C ARG A 208 -11.07 -36.56 -20.42
N THR A 209 -9.81 -36.95 -20.62
CA THR A 209 -9.30 -37.29 -21.97
C THR A 209 -7.97 -38.04 -21.83
N SER A 210 -8.02 -39.34 -22.12
CA SER A 210 -6.86 -40.17 -22.42
C SER A 210 -6.36 -39.81 -23.82
N TRP A 211 -5.35 -38.94 -23.90
CA TRP A 211 -4.22 -39.03 -24.85
C TRP A 211 -3.35 -37.77 -24.76
N SER A 212 -2.12 -37.92 -24.26
CA SER A 212 -0.91 -37.38 -24.92
C SER A 212 0.35 -37.72 -24.11
N PHE A 213 1.13 -38.66 -24.64
CA PHE A 213 2.59 -38.76 -24.68
C PHE A 213 3.46 -38.10 -23.57
N LYS A 214 4.17 -38.97 -22.83
CA LYS A 214 5.55 -38.81 -22.31
C LYS A 214 5.93 -37.50 -21.60
N LYS A 215 5.19 -37.09 -20.58
CA LYS A 215 5.73 -36.18 -19.57
C LYS A 215 5.34 -36.71 -18.20
N ASP A 216 6.34 -37.04 -17.38
CA ASP A 216 6.08 -37.60 -16.05
C ASP A 216 5.24 -36.60 -15.25
N PRO A 217 4.07 -37.00 -14.71
CA PRO A 217 3.18 -36.10 -13.96
C PRO A 217 3.88 -35.40 -12.80
N ILE A 218 4.87 -36.08 -12.19
CA ILE A 218 5.71 -35.56 -11.11
C ILE A 218 6.55 -34.37 -11.61
N SER A 219 7.16 -34.49 -12.79
CA SER A 219 7.97 -33.41 -13.40
C SER A 219 7.16 -32.18 -13.83
N GLU A 220 5.85 -32.32 -14.06
CA GLU A 220 4.94 -31.20 -14.32
C GLU A 220 4.61 -30.44 -13.02
N LEU A 221 4.40 -31.18 -11.93
CA LEU A 221 4.08 -30.60 -10.62
C LEU A 221 5.26 -29.80 -10.07
N ASP A 222 6.47 -30.35 -10.13
CA ASP A 222 7.70 -29.67 -9.71
C ASP A 222 7.89 -28.34 -10.47
N LYS A 223 7.59 -28.33 -11.76
CA LYS A 223 7.66 -27.11 -12.60
C LYS A 223 6.63 -26.07 -12.19
N ILE A 224 5.41 -26.50 -11.88
CA ILE A 224 4.33 -25.60 -11.42
C ILE A 224 4.70 -25.00 -10.07
N GLU A 225 5.26 -25.79 -9.15
CA GLU A 225 5.67 -25.31 -7.83
C GLU A 225 6.80 -24.27 -7.92
N VAL A 226 7.80 -24.50 -8.78
CA VAL A 226 8.87 -23.53 -9.04
C VAL A 226 8.34 -22.23 -9.65
N LEU A 227 7.46 -22.33 -10.66
CA LEU A 227 6.84 -21.15 -11.28
C LEU A 227 5.95 -20.38 -10.30
N SER A 228 5.17 -21.09 -9.47
CA SER A 228 4.32 -20.49 -8.44
C SER A 228 5.15 -19.75 -7.41
N SER A 229 6.23 -20.35 -6.92
CA SER A 229 7.14 -19.72 -5.95
C SER A 229 7.79 -18.46 -6.51
N ARG A 230 8.22 -18.49 -7.78
CA ARG A 230 8.79 -17.32 -8.48
C ARG A 230 7.75 -16.21 -8.67
N ALA A 231 6.51 -16.57 -9.02
CA ALA A 231 5.43 -15.60 -9.16
C ALA A 231 5.04 -14.94 -7.83
N GLU A 232 5.00 -15.70 -6.72
CA GLU A 232 4.76 -15.16 -5.39
C GLU A 232 5.87 -14.19 -4.95
N ALA A 233 7.13 -14.53 -5.20
CA ALA A 233 8.26 -13.64 -4.91
C ALA A 233 8.20 -12.33 -5.72
N LEU A 234 7.89 -12.41 -7.02
CA LEU A 234 7.74 -11.25 -7.90
C LEU A 234 6.55 -10.37 -7.49
N LEU A 235 5.43 -10.99 -7.11
CA LEU A 235 4.24 -10.31 -6.60
C LEU A 235 4.59 -9.48 -5.35
N GLN A 236 5.29 -10.10 -4.37
CA GLN A 236 5.71 -9.42 -3.15
C GLN A 236 6.65 -8.23 -3.46
N GLN A 237 7.58 -8.40 -4.39
CA GLN A 237 8.48 -7.32 -4.77
C GLN A 237 7.75 -6.15 -5.46
N LEU A 238 6.76 -6.45 -6.32
CA LEU A 238 5.89 -5.43 -6.91
C LEU A 238 5.10 -4.67 -5.84
N MET A 239 4.51 -5.37 -4.88
CA MET A 239 3.76 -4.74 -3.78
C MET A 239 4.65 -3.86 -2.89
N ASN A 240 5.90 -4.27 -2.64
CA ASN A 240 6.88 -3.47 -1.91
C ASN A 240 7.33 -2.23 -2.68
N LYS A 241 7.53 -2.34 -4.00
CA LYS A 241 7.93 -1.23 -4.86
C LYS A 241 6.79 -0.22 -5.06
N TYR A 242 5.54 -0.68 -5.08
CA TYR A 242 4.35 0.15 -5.27
C TYR A 242 3.39 0.00 -4.07
N PRO A 243 3.73 0.56 -2.89
CA PRO A 243 2.98 0.32 -1.66
C PRO A 243 1.58 0.93 -1.60
N ASN A 244 1.24 1.81 -2.56
CA ASN A 244 -0.02 2.56 -2.66
C ASN A 244 -0.84 2.13 -3.89
N LEU A 245 -0.68 0.90 -4.37
CA LEU A 245 -1.50 0.39 -5.46
C LEU A 245 -2.99 0.37 -5.06
N PRO A 246 -3.89 0.61 -6.02
CA PRO A 246 -5.30 0.31 -5.83
C PRO A 246 -5.50 -1.16 -5.46
N GLN A 247 -6.66 -1.48 -4.86
CA GLN A 247 -6.98 -2.88 -4.56
C GLN A 247 -6.96 -3.73 -5.83
N THR A 248 -6.39 -4.93 -5.70
CA THR A 248 -6.33 -5.91 -6.78
C THR A 248 -7.73 -6.39 -7.14
N PHE A 249 -7.89 -6.86 -8.38
CA PHE A 249 -9.15 -7.42 -8.85
C PHE A 249 -9.62 -8.55 -7.93
N LEU A 250 -8.71 -9.42 -7.50
CA LEU A 250 -9.02 -10.52 -6.61
C LEU A 250 -9.56 -10.01 -5.26
N ASN A 251 -8.90 -9.03 -4.65
CA ASN A 251 -9.30 -8.48 -3.36
C ASN A 251 -10.65 -7.75 -3.44
N VAL A 252 -10.86 -6.92 -4.47
CA VAL A 252 -12.17 -6.27 -4.72
C VAL A 252 -13.26 -7.32 -4.79
N THR A 253 -12.98 -8.44 -5.46
CA THR A 253 -14.00 -9.46 -5.66
C THR A 253 -14.25 -10.32 -4.42
N LYS A 254 -13.21 -10.62 -3.63
CA LYS A 254 -13.35 -11.22 -2.30
C LYS A 254 -14.25 -10.37 -1.40
N ILE A 255 -14.07 -9.05 -1.42
CA ILE A 255 -14.90 -8.11 -0.65
C ILE A 255 -16.34 -8.11 -1.17
N GLN A 256 -16.53 -8.00 -2.49
CA GLN A 256 -17.85 -7.85 -3.10
C GLN A 256 -18.75 -9.09 -2.89
N TYR A 257 -18.19 -10.30 -2.99
CA TYR A 257 -18.95 -11.55 -2.91
C TYR A 257 -18.71 -12.35 -1.63
N GLY A 258 -17.96 -11.78 -0.68
CA GLY A 258 -17.71 -12.38 0.63
C GLY A 258 -19.00 -12.58 1.41
N LYS A 259 -19.19 -13.76 1.99
CA LYS A 259 -20.36 -14.11 2.82
C LYS A 259 -20.07 -14.16 4.31
N ASP A 260 -18.78 -14.10 4.68
CA ASP A 260 -18.35 -14.16 6.06
C ASP A 260 -18.40 -12.78 6.70
N ILE A 261 -19.42 -12.55 7.53
CA ILE A 261 -19.63 -11.27 8.22
C ILE A 261 -18.42 -10.90 9.10
N GLY A 262 -17.75 -11.89 9.70
CA GLY A 262 -16.59 -11.65 10.55
C GLY A 262 -15.42 -11.09 9.77
N CYS A 263 -15.07 -11.74 8.66
CA CYS A 263 -14.03 -11.24 7.76
C CYS A 263 -14.41 -9.89 7.16
N SER A 264 -15.69 -9.67 6.77
CA SER A 264 -16.15 -8.38 6.25
C SER A 264 -16.00 -7.24 7.27
N ILE A 265 -16.31 -7.49 8.54
CA ILE A 265 -16.12 -6.49 9.61
C ILE A 265 -14.62 -6.19 9.81
N LEU A 266 -13.78 -7.23 9.91
CA LEU A 266 -12.35 -7.06 10.10
C LEU A 266 -11.68 -6.33 8.91
N GLU A 267 -12.04 -6.69 7.67
CA GLU A 267 -11.56 -6.03 6.45
C GLU A 267 -11.97 -4.55 6.45
N ALA A 268 -13.27 -4.27 6.61
CA ALA A 268 -13.77 -2.92 6.51
C ALA A 268 -13.21 -2.02 7.62
N TYR A 269 -13.13 -2.53 8.85
CA TYR A 269 -12.63 -1.76 9.98
C TYR A 269 -11.13 -1.46 9.84
N SER A 270 -10.32 -2.49 9.52
CA SER A 270 -8.89 -2.30 9.26
C SER A 270 -8.63 -1.35 8.08
N ARG A 271 -9.44 -1.42 7.02
CA ARG A 271 -9.37 -0.51 5.86
C ARG A 271 -9.74 0.94 6.21
N VAL A 272 -10.73 1.16 7.06
CA VAL A 272 -11.06 2.52 7.52
C VAL A 272 -9.91 3.09 8.35
N LEU A 273 -9.34 2.31 9.27
CA LEU A 273 -8.23 2.76 10.12
C LEU A 273 -6.97 3.05 9.31
N LEU A 274 -6.59 2.18 8.35
CA LEU A 274 -5.43 2.44 7.50
C LEU A 274 -5.64 3.71 6.63
N ASN A 275 -6.85 3.94 6.11
CA ASN A 275 -7.14 5.12 5.30
C ASN A 275 -7.13 6.41 6.13
N LEU A 276 -7.64 6.35 7.36
CA LEU A 276 -7.59 7.47 8.30
C LEU A 276 -6.14 7.80 8.68
N ALA A 277 -5.35 6.79 9.04
CA ALA A 277 -3.93 6.96 9.36
C ALA A 277 -3.15 7.57 8.18
N PHE A 278 -3.37 7.06 6.95
CA PHE A 278 -2.75 7.62 5.75
C PHE A 278 -3.17 9.08 5.50
N SER A 279 -4.43 9.42 5.75
CA SER A 279 -4.93 10.79 5.62
C SER A 279 -4.27 11.74 6.62
N ILE A 280 -4.12 11.31 7.88
CA ILE A 280 -3.42 12.08 8.92
C ILE A 280 -1.94 12.28 8.55
N LEU A 281 -1.25 11.22 8.11
CA LEU A 281 0.14 11.32 7.63
C LEU A 281 0.28 12.30 6.48
N THR A 282 -0.67 12.29 5.54
CA THR A 282 -0.69 13.25 4.43
C THR A 282 -0.79 14.69 4.96
N ARG A 283 -1.64 14.95 5.95
CA ARG A 283 -1.77 16.30 6.54
C ARG A 283 -0.54 16.75 7.31
N ILE A 284 0.02 15.88 8.14
CA ILE A 284 1.29 16.16 8.83
C ILE A 284 2.37 16.46 7.78
N GLY A 285 2.40 15.69 6.69
CA GLY A 285 3.34 15.89 5.60
C GLY A 285 3.19 17.23 4.89
N GLU A 286 1.96 17.68 4.63
CA GLU A 286 1.69 18.98 4.03
C GLU A 286 2.11 20.14 4.95
N ILE A 287 1.88 20.04 6.26
CA ILE A 287 2.33 21.04 7.25
C ILE A 287 3.87 21.11 7.29
N LEU A 288 4.54 19.96 7.35
CA LEU A 288 6.01 19.91 7.36
C LEU A 288 6.62 20.42 6.05
N GLN A 289 5.94 20.19 4.92
CA GLN A 289 6.36 20.74 3.64
C GLN A 289 6.31 22.28 3.66
N GLU A 290 5.26 22.86 4.22
CA GLU A 290 5.12 24.31 4.37
C GLU A 290 6.17 24.89 5.36
N ASP A 291 6.50 24.16 6.44
CA ASP A 291 7.61 24.50 7.36
C ASP A 291 8.95 24.58 6.63
N ILE A 292 9.25 23.60 5.76
CA ILE A 292 10.49 23.59 4.97
C ILE A 292 10.51 24.76 3.97
N LEU A 293 9.36 25.10 3.36
CA LEU A 293 9.27 26.23 2.44
C LEU A 293 9.47 27.57 3.16
N SER A 294 8.96 27.70 4.38
CA SER A 294 9.11 28.92 5.20
C SER A 294 10.50 29.05 5.81
N ASN A 295 11.12 27.93 6.21
CA ASN A 295 12.47 27.87 6.74
C ASN A 295 13.28 26.72 6.11
N PRO A 296 14.03 26.99 5.02
CA PRO A 296 14.81 25.98 4.30
C PRO A 296 15.93 25.31 5.12
N ASN A 297 16.34 25.93 6.23
CA ASN A 297 17.33 25.37 7.16
C ASN A 297 16.69 24.45 8.22
N SER A 298 15.38 24.19 8.12
CA SER A 298 14.65 23.31 9.04
C SER A 298 15.17 21.87 9.00
N PRO A 299 15.42 21.22 10.16
CA PRO A 299 15.79 19.80 10.23
C PRO A 299 14.70 18.85 9.74
N ALA A 300 13.47 19.35 9.52
CA ALA A 300 12.35 18.58 8.94
C ALA A 300 12.64 18.04 7.53
N ALA A 301 13.55 18.68 6.78
CA ALA A 301 13.96 18.25 5.43
C ALA A 301 14.55 16.83 5.38
N SER A 302 14.96 16.27 6.52
CA SER A 302 15.54 14.92 6.63
C SER A 302 14.55 13.79 6.91
N CYS A 303 13.26 14.10 7.16
CA CYS A 303 12.28 13.12 7.61
C CYS A 303 11.48 12.49 6.47
N HIS A 304 11.67 11.19 6.23
CA HIS A 304 10.89 10.41 5.27
C HIS A 304 9.62 9.83 5.92
N LEU A 305 8.53 10.60 5.91
CA LEU A 305 7.20 10.07 6.22
C LEU A 305 6.50 9.58 4.93
N PRO A 306 5.79 8.43 4.94
CA PRO A 306 4.98 8.02 3.80
C PRO A 306 3.93 9.08 3.46
N GLY A 307 3.91 9.53 2.21
CA GLY A 307 3.06 10.65 1.76
C GLY A 307 3.83 11.95 1.50
N LEU A 308 5.07 12.08 1.97
CA LEU A 308 5.98 13.17 1.59
C LEU A 308 6.49 12.96 0.16
N ARG A 309 5.74 13.41 -0.84
CA ARG A 309 6.35 13.68 -2.15
C ARG A 309 6.95 15.07 -2.08
N ILE A 310 8.19 15.18 -1.60
CA ILE A 310 8.98 16.40 -1.80
C ILE A 310 9.25 16.49 -3.30
N ALA A 311 8.46 17.29 -4.01
CA ALA A 311 8.78 17.68 -5.38
C ALA A 311 10.05 18.53 -5.33
N GLY A 312 11.20 17.91 -5.62
CA GLY A 312 12.50 18.59 -5.70
C GLY A 312 13.68 17.91 -5.00
N LEU A 313 13.49 16.82 -4.25
CA LEU A 313 14.58 16.18 -3.48
C LEU A 313 14.72 14.66 -3.66
N THR A 314 13.97 14.04 -4.58
CA THR A 314 14.26 12.66 -4.99
C THR A 314 14.97 12.68 -6.34
N ASP A 315 16.12 11.99 -6.37
CA ASP A 315 17.11 11.83 -7.44
C ASP A 315 18.09 12.99 -7.68
N SER A 316 18.84 13.35 -6.64
CA SER A 316 20.21 13.82 -6.84
C SER A 316 21.16 13.18 -5.82
N PRO A 317 22.31 12.63 -6.26
CA PRO A 317 23.33 12.05 -5.37
C PRO A 317 24.02 13.09 -4.46
N MET A 318 23.56 14.35 -4.45
CA MET A 318 24.17 15.42 -3.65
C MET A 318 23.97 15.30 -2.13
N ALA A 319 22.91 14.64 -1.64
CA ALA A 319 22.71 14.48 -0.19
C ALA A 319 23.77 13.57 0.47
N SER A 320 24.36 12.64 -0.30
CA SER A 320 25.50 11.83 0.15
C SER A 320 26.79 12.67 0.19
N ARG A 321 27.00 13.55 -0.80
CA ARG A 321 28.20 14.41 -0.88
C ARG A 321 28.31 15.39 0.28
N VAL A 322 27.20 15.93 0.80
CA VAL A 322 27.25 16.87 1.94
C VAL A 322 27.66 16.16 3.23
N ARG A 323 27.18 14.93 3.48
CA ARG A 323 27.62 14.14 4.65
C ARG A 323 29.10 13.75 4.56
N HIS A 324 29.53 13.29 3.39
CA HIS A 324 30.94 12.95 3.19
C HIS A 324 31.85 14.19 3.27
N SER A 325 31.41 15.35 2.78
CA SER A 325 32.18 16.60 2.87
C SER A 325 32.32 17.14 4.29
N LEU A 326 31.29 16.99 5.15
CA LEU A 326 31.35 17.41 6.55
C LEU A 326 32.20 16.45 7.41
N ILE A 327 32.12 15.15 7.15
CA ILE A 327 32.97 14.14 7.81
C ILE A 327 34.44 14.29 7.38
N ASP A 328 34.70 14.62 6.11
CA ASP A 328 36.06 14.88 5.63
C ASP A 328 36.63 16.21 6.16
N GLN A 329 35.77 17.20 6.45
CA GLN A 329 36.17 18.46 7.12
C GLN A 329 36.47 18.27 8.61
N MET A 330 35.68 17.45 9.32
CA MET A 330 35.94 17.15 10.73
C MET A 330 37.23 16.32 10.92
N ASN A 331 37.52 15.41 10.00
CA ASN A 331 38.78 14.64 10.02
C ASN A 331 40.01 15.51 9.66
N LYS A 332 39.83 16.64 8.95
CA LYS A 332 40.91 17.60 8.64
C LYS A 332 41.22 18.58 9.76
N THR A 333 40.34 18.73 10.74
CA THR A 333 40.55 19.63 11.90
C THR A 333 41.27 18.97 13.08
N ASP A 334 41.34 17.63 13.12
CA ASP A 334 42.05 16.89 14.19
C ASP A 334 43.49 16.47 13.83
N GLY A 335 43.96 16.78 12.63
CA GLY A 335 45.26 16.34 12.12
C GLY A 335 46.12 17.48 11.58
N ARG A 336 46.50 18.46 12.41
CA ARG A 336 47.52 19.44 12.03
C ARG A 336 48.56 19.64 13.13
N CYS A 337 49.58 18.79 13.10
CA CYS A 337 50.94 19.18 13.46
C CYS A 337 51.91 18.66 12.39
N CYS A 338 52.82 19.54 11.97
CA CYS A 338 54.02 19.34 11.13
C CYS A 338 53.86 19.41 9.59
N ASP A 339 54.45 20.48 9.02
CA ASP A 339 55.41 20.54 7.89
C ASP A 339 55.13 19.75 6.58
N SER A 340 55.30 20.23 5.33
CA SER A 340 56.12 21.31 4.74
C SER A 340 55.85 21.45 3.22
N ARG A 341 56.10 22.66 2.69
CA ARG A 341 56.55 23.13 1.34
C ARG A 341 56.24 22.40 -0.01
N ARG A 342 55.79 23.24 -0.98
CA ARG A 342 56.07 23.34 -2.45
C ARG A 342 55.55 22.18 -3.36
N THR A 343 55.08 22.32 -4.62
CA THR A 343 55.21 23.32 -5.72
C THR A 343 54.17 23.02 -6.84
N ASN A 344 53.68 24.06 -7.52
CA ASN A 344 53.31 24.27 -8.95
C ASN A 344 52.35 23.36 -9.78
N ALA A 345 51.36 24.06 -10.36
CA ALA A 345 50.91 24.16 -11.77
C ALA A 345 50.20 22.99 -12.50
N SER A 346 48.97 23.24 -13.00
CA SER A 346 48.70 23.56 -14.42
C SER A 346 47.20 23.81 -14.71
N ASP A 347 46.93 24.75 -15.61
CA ASP A 347 45.62 25.15 -16.18
C ASP A 347 44.92 24.05 -17.01
N ILE A 348 43.61 24.22 -17.27
CA ILE A 348 42.94 24.12 -18.59
C ILE A 348 41.44 24.47 -18.46
N ASP A 349 41.01 25.46 -19.24
CA ASP A 349 39.63 25.89 -19.53
C ASP A 349 38.85 24.87 -20.38
N ILE A 350 37.53 24.73 -20.17
CA ILE A 350 36.57 24.34 -21.24
C ILE A 350 35.23 25.08 -21.08
N GLU A 351 34.80 25.63 -22.21
CA GLU A 351 33.66 26.50 -22.50
C GLU A 351 32.26 25.88 -22.33
N PHE A 352 31.29 26.78 -22.13
CA PHE A 352 29.84 26.59 -22.19
C PHE A 352 29.35 26.45 -23.66
N ALA A 353 28.43 25.51 -23.90
CA ALA A 353 27.60 25.50 -25.10
C ALA A 353 26.13 25.24 -24.73
N GLU A 354 25.31 26.25 -24.94
CA GLU A 354 23.86 26.28 -24.82
C GLU A 354 23.24 25.80 -26.15
N SER A 355 22.25 24.90 -26.10
CA SER A 355 21.41 24.63 -27.27
C SER A 355 19.95 24.48 -26.85
N ARG A 356 19.15 25.49 -27.26
CA ARG A 356 17.70 25.44 -27.33
C ARG A 356 17.29 24.77 -28.63
N LEU A 357 16.35 23.82 -28.58
CA LEU A 357 15.47 23.52 -29.71
C LEU A 357 14.08 23.11 -29.20
N SER A 358 13.11 23.90 -29.63
CA SER A 358 11.66 23.76 -29.51
C SER A 358 11.10 22.63 -30.38
N SER A 359 10.00 21.97 -29.99
CA SER A 359 8.77 21.93 -30.79
C SER A 359 7.65 21.04 -30.21
N VAL A 360 6.44 21.62 -30.24
CA VAL A 360 5.12 21.07 -30.59
C VAL A 360 4.42 20.11 -29.62
N THR A 361 3.41 20.71 -28.98
CA THR A 361 2.28 20.14 -28.24
C THR A 361 1.33 19.38 -29.16
N ALA A 362 1.00 18.13 -28.78
CA ALA A 362 -0.17 17.40 -29.29
C ALA A 362 -0.97 16.84 -28.10
N THR A 363 -2.23 17.28 -28.01
CA THR A 363 -3.23 16.94 -27.00
C THR A 363 -3.69 15.48 -27.10
N PRO A 364 -3.96 14.75 -26.00
CA PRO A 364 -4.77 13.56 -26.05
C PRO A 364 -6.21 13.80 -25.56
N SER A 365 -7.13 13.37 -26.42
CA SER A 365 -8.58 13.32 -26.29
C SER A 365 -9.06 12.53 -25.06
N ARG A 366 -10.02 13.10 -24.31
CA ARG A 366 -10.83 12.42 -23.29
C ARG A 366 -11.74 11.40 -23.98
N ARG A 367 -11.54 10.11 -23.72
CA ARG A 367 -12.57 9.07 -23.92
C ARG A 367 -13.15 8.66 -22.58
N VAL A 368 -14.30 9.25 -22.28
CA VAL A 368 -15.21 8.87 -21.19
C VAL A 368 -16.01 7.65 -21.67
N TRP A 369 -15.95 6.55 -20.93
CA TRP A 369 -16.87 5.43 -21.09
C TRP A 369 -18.08 5.70 -20.18
N CYS A 370 -19.15 6.25 -20.74
CA CYS A 370 -20.47 6.26 -20.12
C CYS A 370 -21.17 4.95 -20.49
N ILE A 371 -21.45 4.10 -19.51
CA ILE A 371 -22.41 2.99 -19.65
C ILE A 371 -23.70 3.40 -18.94
N GLY A 372 -24.80 3.07 -19.61
CA GLY A 372 -26.13 3.63 -19.46
C GLY A 372 -26.75 3.50 -18.08
N ARG A 373 -27.47 4.56 -17.71
CA ARG A 373 -28.40 4.60 -16.59
C ARG A 373 -29.76 4.16 -17.14
N GLU A 374 -30.14 2.90 -16.91
CA GLU A 374 -31.53 2.47 -17.11
C GLU A 374 -32.37 2.98 -15.93
N ALA A 375 -33.44 3.71 -16.29
CA ALA A 375 -34.39 4.28 -15.36
C ALA A 375 -35.46 3.24 -15.03
N CYS A 376 -35.53 2.80 -13.77
CA CYS A 376 -36.71 2.12 -13.25
C CYS A 376 -37.77 3.17 -12.90
N SER A 377 -38.80 3.25 -13.73
CA SER A 377 -40.07 3.92 -13.45
C SER A 377 -40.81 3.20 -12.32
N SER A 378 -40.93 3.84 -11.16
CA SER A 378 -41.83 3.39 -10.09
C SER A 378 -43.26 3.82 -10.42
N MET A 379 -44.13 2.84 -10.66
CA MET A 379 -45.57 3.04 -10.72
C MET A 379 -46.12 3.32 -9.32
N SER A 380 -46.97 4.33 -9.24
CA SER A 380 -47.67 4.80 -8.04
C SER A 380 -48.74 3.79 -7.61
N ALA A 381 -48.76 3.42 -6.33
CA ALA A 381 -49.85 2.65 -5.74
C ALA A 381 -51.05 3.58 -5.46
N ALA A 382 -52.24 3.17 -5.90
CA ALA A 382 -53.51 3.82 -5.62
C ALA A 382 -54.07 3.34 -4.26
N ASN A 383 -54.75 4.25 -3.58
CA ASN A 383 -55.42 4.10 -2.30
C ASN A 383 -56.51 2.99 -2.31
N SER A 384 -56.57 2.24 -1.21
CA SER A 384 -57.72 1.80 -0.40
C SER A 384 -58.93 1.10 -1.08
N PRO A 385 -59.67 0.25 -0.35
CA PRO A 385 -60.43 0.63 0.86
C PRO A 385 -59.73 0.36 2.19
#